data_AF-A0A120MYU2-F1
#
_entry.id   AF-A0A120MYU2-F1
#
_cell.length_a   1.000
_cell.length_b   1.000
_cell.length_c   1.000
_cell.angle_alpha   90.00
_cell.angle_beta   90.00
_cell.angle_gamma   90.00
#
_symmetry.space_group_name_H-M   'P 1'
#
loop_
_entity.id
_entity.type
_entity.pdbx_description
1 polymer ?
#
loop_
_entity_poly.entity_id
_entity_poly.type
_entity_poly.pdbx_seq_one_letter_code
_entity_poly.pdbx_strand_id
1 'polypeptide(L)'
;MKSYNDTYLNRKFLSKNPQYGQFDNLLAEQSNVTFMLIFKNAEQIFKRDMKPDVFDSFQNQEPGWKNFYGISWQLSAAKKNYYTNFCLKLNRDTVLVKN
;
A
#
# COMPACT_ATOMS: atom_id res chain seq x y z
N MET A 1 9.51 11.24 25.16
CA MET A 1 10.80 11.09 24.42
C MET A 1 11.15 9.65 24.02
N LYS A 2 10.87 8.61 24.84
CA LYS A 2 11.16 7.20 24.47
C LYS A 2 10.53 6.73 23.15
N SER A 3 9.27 7.07 22.88
CA SER A 3 8.55 6.62 21.67
C SER A 3 9.12 7.15 20.35
N TYR A 4 9.61 8.40 20.31
CA TYR A 4 10.19 8.98 19.09
C TYR A 4 11.54 8.34 18.76
N ASN A 5 12.39 8.19 19.78
CA ASN A 5 13.71 7.58 19.61
C ASN A 5 13.61 6.10 19.28
N ASP A 6 12.67 5.35 19.87
CA ASP A 6 12.38 3.97 19.47
C ASP A 6 11.90 3.88 18.02
N THR A 7 10.99 4.77 17.58
CA THR A 7 10.45 4.70 16.22
C THR A 7 11.52 5.05 15.17
N TYR A 8 12.38 6.02 15.47
CA TYR A 8 13.45 6.48 14.60
C TYR A 8 14.66 5.52 14.58
N LEU A 9 15.09 5.00 15.74
CA LEU A 9 16.26 4.11 15.85
C LEU A 9 15.92 2.64 15.56
N ASN A 10 14.75 2.14 16.01
CA ASN A 10 14.33 0.74 15.76
C ASN A 10 13.64 0.52 14.41
N ARG A 11 13.72 1.50 13.51
CA ARG A 11 13.43 1.37 12.08
C ARG A 11 12.08 0.69 11.79
N LYS A 12 10.99 1.35 12.20
CA LYS A 12 9.68 1.17 11.52
C LYS A 12 9.64 1.89 10.17
N PHE A 13 10.78 2.01 9.48
CA PHE A 13 10.85 2.62 8.17
C PHE A 13 10.28 1.64 7.15
N LEU A 14 9.40 2.13 6.29
CA LEU A 14 8.83 1.37 5.18
C LEU A 14 9.92 0.67 4.36
N SER A 15 11.09 1.30 4.19
CA SER A 15 12.27 0.74 3.50
C SER A 15 12.82 -0.56 4.07
N LYS A 16 12.49 -0.94 5.32
CA LYS A 16 12.85 -2.24 5.90
C LYS A 16 11.82 -3.34 5.68
N ASN A 17 10.62 -3.00 5.20
CA ASN A 17 9.59 -3.97 4.91
C ASN A 17 9.99 -4.73 3.63
N PRO A 18 10.15 -6.06 3.64
CA PRO A 18 10.53 -6.83 2.45
C PRO A 18 9.56 -6.60 1.27
N GLN A 19 8.29 -6.38 1.57
CA GLN A 19 7.27 -6.10 0.57
C GLN A 19 7.44 -4.70 -0.02
N TYR A 20 7.94 -3.73 0.75
CA TYR A 20 8.32 -2.42 0.23
C TYR A 20 9.52 -2.53 -0.71
N GLY A 21 10.53 -3.34 -0.40
CA GLY A 21 11.67 -3.57 -1.32
C GLY A 21 11.25 -4.15 -2.68
N GLN A 22 10.22 -4.99 -2.71
CA GLN A 22 9.64 -5.46 -3.98
C GLN A 22 8.90 -4.37 -4.75
N PHE A 23 8.27 -3.42 -4.06
CA PHE A 23 7.71 -2.24 -4.71
C PHE A 23 8.83 -1.32 -5.21
N ASP A 24 9.83 -1.03 -4.38
CA ASP A 24 10.96 -0.14 -4.71
C ASP A 24 11.72 -0.61 -5.96
N ASN A 25 11.93 -1.92 -6.11
CA ASN A 25 12.59 -2.50 -7.29
C ASN A 25 11.76 -2.40 -8.59
N LEU A 26 10.44 -2.22 -8.50
CA LEU A 26 9.55 -2.09 -9.66
C LEU A 26 9.40 -0.64 -10.12
N LEU A 27 10.02 0.30 -9.42
CA LEU A 27 9.69 1.72 -9.49
C LEU A 27 10.94 2.53 -9.86
N ALA A 28 10.83 3.35 -10.90
CA ALA A 28 11.93 4.08 -11.53
C ALA A 28 12.83 4.78 -10.50
N GLU A 29 14.15 4.78 -10.74
CA GLU A 29 15.25 5.22 -9.86
C GLU A 29 15.14 6.65 -9.25
N GLN A 30 14.07 7.40 -9.49
CA GLN A 30 13.85 8.77 -9.01
C GLN A 30 12.41 8.99 -8.52
N SER A 31 11.98 8.32 -7.45
CA SER A 31 10.76 8.72 -6.71
C SER A 31 11.06 9.86 -5.74
N ASN A 32 10.26 10.93 -5.80
CA ASN A 32 10.35 12.04 -4.85
C ASN A 32 9.42 11.84 -3.66
N VAL A 33 8.22 11.30 -3.89
CA VAL A 33 7.22 11.03 -2.85
C VAL A 33 6.59 9.66 -3.08
N THR A 34 6.63 8.80 -2.06
CA THR A 34 6.08 7.46 -2.10
C THR A 34 5.06 7.26 -0.99
N PHE A 35 3.90 6.75 -1.36
CA PHE A 35 2.85 6.34 -0.43
C PHE A 35 2.63 4.84 -0.53
N MET A 36 2.29 4.23 0.60
CA MET A 36 1.97 2.81 0.68
C MET A 36 0.81 2.61 1.64
N LEU A 37 -0.16 1.83 1.21
CA LEU A 37 -1.30 1.39 2.00
C LEU A 37 -1.29 -0.13 2.11
N ILE A 38 -1.12 -0.65 3.32
CA ILE A 38 -1.24 -2.07 3.63
C ILE A 38 -2.69 -2.33 4.04
N PHE A 39 -3.42 -3.08 3.23
CA PHE A 39 -4.86 -3.22 3.41
C PHE A 39 -5.25 -3.90 4.72
N LYS A 40 -4.47 -4.91 5.15
CA LYS A 40 -4.69 -5.60 6.44
C LYS A 40 -4.69 -4.63 7.63
N ASN A 41 -3.89 -3.57 7.58
CA ASN A 41 -3.79 -2.60 8.67
C ASN A 41 -4.84 -1.48 8.53
N ALA A 42 -5.31 -1.23 7.31
CA ALA A 42 -6.26 -0.17 7.01
C ALA A 42 -7.72 -0.56 7.29
N GLU A 43 -8.02 -1.87 7.45
CA GLU A 43 -9.38 -2.38 7.65
C GLU A 43 -10.16 -1.67 8.77
N GLN A 44 -9.52 -1.43 9.92
CA GLN A 44 -10.17 -0.75 11.06
C GLN A 44 -10.47 0.72 10.75
N ILE A 45 -9.60 1.38 9.98
CA ILE A 45 -9.81 2.76 9.53
C ILE A 45 -10.99 2.80 8.56
N PHE A 46 -11.04 1.86 7.62
CA PHE A 46 -12.14 1.74 6.67
C PHE A 46 -13.47 1.45 7.36
N LYS A 47 -13.50 0.55 8.35
CA LYS A 47 -14.70 0.26 9.12
C LYS A 47 -15.23 1.50 9.86
N ARG A 48 -14.34 2.34 10.37
CA ARG A 48 -14.69 3.55 11.13
C ARG A 48 -15.15 4.69 10.22
N ASP A 49 -14.45 4.91 9.11
CA ASP A 49 -14.56 6.14 8.32
C ASP A 49 -15.44 5.99 7.07
N MET A 50 -15.68 4.77 6.60
CA MET A 50 -16.57 4.53 5.47
C MET A 50 -18.03 4.45 5.93
N LYS A 51 -18.96 4.80 5.04
CA LYS A 51 -20.38 4.51 5.27
C LYS A 51 -20.57 2.99 5.43
N PRO A 52 -21.41 2.53 6.39
CA PRO A 52 -21.59 1.10 6.65
C PRO A 52 -21.87 0.27 5.39
N ASP A 53 -22.83 0.69 4.56
CA ASP A 53 -23.21 -0.03 3.33
C ASP A 53 -22.05 -0.13 2.32
N VAL A 54 -21.19 0.88 2.28
CA VAL A 54 -19.99 0.90 1.42
C VAL A 54 -18.93 -0.04 1.98
N PHE A 55 -18.72 -0.04 3.30
CA PHE A 55 -17.79 -0.95 3.95
C PHE A 55 -18.22 -2.41 3.81
N ASP A 56 -19.51 -2.70 3.96
CA ASP A 56 -20.07 -4.04 3.81
C ASP A 56 -19.94 -4.53 2.37
N SER A 57 -20.24 -3.68 1.39
CA SER A 57 -20.02 -4.01 -0.02
C SER A 57 -18.53 -4.26 -0.32
N PHE A 58 -17.65 -3.43 0.24
CA PHE A 58 -16.20 -3.56 0.10
C PHE A 58 -15.69 -4.87 0.72
N GLN A 59 -16.15 -5.24 1.92
CA GLN A 59 -15.78 -6.47 2.62
C GLN A 59 -16.24 -7.76 1.93
N ASN A 60 -17.41 -7.72 1.30
CA ASN A 60 -18.10 -8.92 0.81
C ASN A 60 -17.91 -9.19 -0.69
N GLN A 61 -17.16 -8.34 -1.40
CA GLN A 61 -16.89 -8.52 -2.82
C GLN A 61 -15.85 -9.64 -3.08
N GLU A 62 -16.13 -10.55 -4.03
CA GLU A 62 -15.16 -11.54 -4.53
C GLU A 62 -15.05 -11.44 -6.08
N PRO A 63 -13.84 -11.25 -6.65
CA PRO A 63 -12.58 -10.94 -5.98
C PRO A 63 -12.59 -9.52 -5.37
N GLY A 64 -12.12 -9.41 -4.12
CA GLY A 64 -12.14 -8.15 -3.37
C GLY A 64 -10.77 -7.75 -2.83
N TRP A 65 -10.73 -6.64 -2.11
CA TRP A 65 -9.50 -6.07 -1.54
C TRP A 65 -8.73 -7.03 -0.62
N LYS A 66 -9.43 -8.00 0.01
CA LYS A 66 -8.81 -9.07 0.83
C LYS A 66 -7.81 -9.93 0.06
N ASN A 67 -7.92 -9.96 -1.27
CA ASN A 67 -7.00 -10.69 -2.14
C ASN A 67 -5.70 -9.91 -2.40
N PHE A 68 -5.68 -8.63 -2.05
CA PHE A 68 -4.54 -7.75 -2.23
C PHE A 68 -3.80 -7.54 -0.91
N TYR A 69 -2.48 -7.50 -0.99
CA TYR A 69 -1.61 -7.16 0.13
C TYR A 69 -1.70 -5.67 0.45
N GLY A 70 -1.67 -4.85 -0.60
CA GLY A 70 -1.62 -3.40 -0.48
C GLY A 70 -1.40 -2.74 -1.82
N ILE A 71 -1.43 -1.41 -1.77
CA ILE A 71 -1.18 -0.54 -2.92
C ILE A 71 0.00 0.35 -2.57
N SER A 72 0.80 0.68 -3.56
CA SER A 72 1.71 1.81 -3.50
C SER A 72 1.46 2.73 -4.66
N TRP A 73 1.65 4.02 -4.42
CA TRP A 73 1.71 4.99 -5.49
C TRP A 73 2.84 5.97 -5.23
N GLN A 74 3.46 6.40 -6.31
CA GLN A 74 4.62 7.26 -6.27
C GLN A 74 4.45 8.42 -7.22
N LEU A 75 4.96 9.56 -6.79
CA LEU A 75 5.02 10.79 -7.57
C LEU A 75 6.49 11.17 -7.74
N SER A 76 6.91 11.23 -9.00
CA SER A 76 8.27 11.56 -9.41
C SER A 76 8.26 12.78 -10.29
N ALA A 77 9.26 13.65 -10.14
CA ALA A 77 9.51 14.76 -11.03
C ALA A 77 10.98 14.76 -11.46
N ALA A 78 11.23 14.65 -12.77
CA ALA A 78 12.59 14.65 -13.31
C ALA A 78 12.64 15.48 -14.60
N LYS A 79 13.59 16.43 -14.66
CA LYS A 79 13.92 17.23 -15.86
C LYS A 79 12.68 17.73 -16.65
N LYS A 80 11.72 18.34 -15.92
CA LYS A 80 10.42 18.88 -16.41
C LYS A 80 9.30 17.88 -16.69
N ASN A 81 9.50 16.59 -16.41
CA ASN A 81 8.48 15.57 -16.54
C ASN A 81 7.99 15.14 -15.15
N TYR A 82 6.70 14.79 -15.08
CA TYR A 82 6.07 14.21 -13.90
C TYR A 82 5.66 12.79 -14.21
N TYR A 83 5.99 11.85 -13.33
CA TYR A 83 5.62 10.46 -13.45
C TYR A 83 4.80 10.06 -12.23
N THR A 84 3.76 9.28 -12.46
CA THR A 84 3.00 8.62 -11.41
C THR A 84 3.09 7.13 -11.63
N ASN A 85 3.63 6.41 -10.65
CA ASN A 85 3.62 4.96 -10.68
C ASN A 85 2.57 4.45 -9.70
N PHE A 86 1.76 3.50 -10.14
CA PHE A 86 0.77 2.83 -9.31
C PHE A 86 1.05 1.34 -9.34
N CYS A 87 1.15 0.72 -8.17
CA CYS A 87 1.36 -0.71 -8.05
C CYS A 87 0.38 -1.29 -7.03
N LEU A 88 -0.37 -2.30 -7.48
CA LEU A 88 -1.31 -3.03 -6.65
C LEU A 88 -0.80 -4.47 -6.53
N LYS A 89 -0.52 -4.90 -5.30
CA LYS A 89 0.09 -6.20 -5.05
C LYS A 89 -0.91 -7.20 -4.52
N LEU A 90 -0.91 -8.39 -5.11
CA LEU A 90 -1.71 -9.52 -4.65
C LEU A 90 -1.06 -10.23 -3.45
N ASN A 91 -1.88 -10.87 -2.62
CA ASN A 91 -1.41 -11.77 -1.54
C ASN A 91 -0.84 -13.09 -2.08
N ARG A 92 -1.19 -13.47 -3.32
CA ARG A 92 -0.74 -14.67 -4.06
C ARG A 92 -0.49 -14.27 -5.51
N ASP A 93 0.35 -15.00 -6.24
CA ASP A 93 0.81 -14.60 -7.58
C ASP A 93 -0.33 -14.40 -8.61
N THR A 94 -1.51 -15.00 -8.39
CA THR A 94 -2.74 -14.73 -9.15
C THR A 94 -4.00 -14.82 -8.27
N VAL A 95 -5.01 -14.01 -8.59
CA VAL A 95 -6.37 -14.17 -8.05
C VAL A 95 -7.16 -15.12 -8.93
N LEU A 96 -7.70 -16.18 -8.34
CA LEU A 96 -8.70 -17.00 -8.99
C LEU A 96 -9.98 -16.17 -9.11
N VAL A 97 -10.33 -15.77 -10.33
CA VAL A 97 -11.64 -15.21 -10.64
C VAL A 97 -12.63 -16.37 -10.59
N LYS A 98 -13.53 -16.39 -9.60
CA LYS A 98 -14.68 -17.31 -9.65
C LYS A 98 -15.65 -16.75 -10.70
N ASN A 99 -15.89 -17.54 -11.74
CA ASN A 99 -16.96 -17.34 -12.70
C ASN A 99 -18.31 -17.69 -12.09
#